data_AF-A0A7G9NSR4-F1
#
_entry.id   AF-A0A7G9NSR4-F1
#
_cell.length_a   1.000
_cell.length_b   1.000
_cell.length_c   1.000
_cell.angle_alpha   90.00
_cell.angle_beta   90.00
_cell.angle_gamma   90.00
#
_symmetry.space_group_name_H-M   'P 1'
#
loop_
_entity.id
_entity.type
_entity.pdbx_description
1 polymer ?
#
loop_
_entity_poly.entity_id
_entity_poly.type
_entity_poly.pdbx_seq_one_letter_code
_entity_poly.pdbx_strand_id
1 'polypeptide(L)'
;MNTSHHIKRRVLNLCLLGVLGLAPAGCLTTEQMAPPVESLAPSVQATGVDLEQLKRGRHIYLTDCARCHAVEPIDHYSRSEWLNIMPDMAEESELTPDETDDVETYVLTAHEYMRLNAQSNNASSAR
;
A
#
# COMPACT_ATOMS: atom_id res chain seq x y z
N MET A 1 -38.71 15.03 51.88
CA MET A 1 -37.35 14.64 52.28
C MET A 1 -36.63 13.93 51.13
N ASN A 2 -35.49 14.49 50.73
CA ASN A 2 -34.26 13.91 50.16
C ASN A 2 -34.30 12.59 49.33
N THR A 3 -34.19 12.70 48.00
CA THR A 3 -33.85 11.59 47.07
C THR A 3 -32.48 11.77 46.39
N SER A 4 -31.60 12.63 46.94
CA SER A 4 -30.35 13.07 46.29
C SER A 4 -29.15 12.10 46.44
N HIS A 5 -29.30 10.93 47.08
CA HIS A 5 -28.16 10.06 47.43
C HIS A 5 -27.98 8.77 46.61
N HIS A 6 -28.92 8.37 45.75
CA HIS A 6 -28.78 7.11 44.98
C HIS A 6 -28.25 7.28 43.55
N ILE A 7 -28.26 8.50 43.02
CA ILE A 7 -27.74 8.80 41.66
C ILE A 7 -26.20 8.87 41.66
N LYS A 8 -25.58 9.26 42.79
CA LYS A 8 -24.13 9.48 42.89
C LYS A 8 -23.27 8.24 43.15
N ARG A 9 -23.85 7.06 43.48
CA ARG A 9 -23.08 5.81 43.70
C ARG A 9 -22.92 4.92 42.47
N ARG A 10 -23.70 5.13 41.40
CA ARG A 10 -23.54 4.39 40.14
C ARG A 10 -22.47 4.98 39.22
N VAL A 11 -22.15 6.26 39.40
CA VAL A 11 -21.15 6.98 38.60
C VAL A 11 -19.72 6.74 39.10
N LEU A 12 -19.54 6.34 40.37
CA LEU A 12 -18.20 6.23 40.98
C LEU A 12 -17.52 4.86 40.77
N ASN A 13 -18.22 3.85 40.25
CA ASN A 13 -17.67 2.49 40.06
C ASN A 13 -17.50 2.08 38.58
N LEU A 14 -17.52 3.06 37.67
CA LEU A 14 -17.41 2.85 36.21
C LEU A 14 -16.10 3.44 35.65
N CYS A 15 -15.02 3.40 36.43
CA CYS A 15 -13.73 3.98 36.03
C CYS A 15 -12.54 3.00 35.96
N LEU A 16 -12.71 1.68 36.12
CA LEU A 16 -11.52 0.81 36.28
C LEU A 16 -11.54 -0.56 35.60
N LEU A 17 -12.45 -0.82 34.66
CA LEU A 17 -12.39 -2.02 33.82
C LEU A 17 -12.77 -1.68 32.36
N GLY A 18 -12.01 -0.75 31.77
CA GLY A 18 -12.02 -0.47 30.33
C GLY A 18 -10.75 -1.04 29.71
N VAL A 19 -10.84 -2.31 29.32
CA VAL A 19 -9.84 -3.14 28.64
C VAL A 19 -8.96 -2.36 27.66
N LEU A 20 -7.66 -2.38 27.95
CA LEU A 20 -6.53 -2.63 27.06
C LEU A 20 -6.90 -2.82 25.57
N GLY A 21 -7.13 -1.72 24.86
CA GLY A 21 -7.22 -1.67 23.41
C GLY A 21 -5.95 -1.07 22.83
N LEU A 22 -4.84 -1.81 22.86
CA LEU A 22 -3.66 -1.46 22.08
C LEU A 22 -4.01 -1.74 20.62
N ALA A 23 -4.62 -0.76 19.95
CA ALA A 23 -4.81 -0.84 18.51
C ALA A 23 -3.41 -1.00 17.89
N PRO A 24 -3.12 -2.07 17.13
CA PRO A 24 -1.88 -2.12 16.40
C PRO A 24 -1.91 -0.93 15.44
N ALA A 25 -1.09 0.07 15.72
CA ALA A 25 -0.71 1.06 14.72
C ALA A 25 -0.02 0.25 13.62
N GLY A 26 -0.78 -0.14 12.60
CA GLY A 26 -0.28 -0.92 11.49
C GLY A 26 0.72 -0.06 10.74
N CYS A 27 2.01 -0.26 11.01
CA CYS A 27 3.04 0.22 10.11
C CYS A 27 2.87 -0.55 8.81
N LEU A 28 2.42 0.13 7.75
CA LEU A 28 2.53 -0.42 6.41
C LEU A 28 4.01 -0.67 6.14
N THR A 29 4.34 -1.90 5.77
CA THR A 29 5.69 -2.24 5.36
C THR A 29 5.92 -1.78 3.92
N THR A 30 7.18 -1.53 3.57
CA THR A 30 7.57 -1.20 2.18
C THR A 30 7.06 -2.26 1.20
N GLU A 31 7.01 -3.52 1.62
CA GLU A 31 6.53 -4.65 0.81
C GLU A 31 5.02 -4.57 0.50
N GLN A 32 4.23 -3.98 1.41
CA GLN A 32 2.80 -3.73 1.18
C GLN A 32 2.58 -2.56 0.22
N MET A 33 3.50 -1.60 0.20
CA MET A 33 3.42 -0.42 -0.65
C MET A 33 3.96 -0.72 -2.06
N ALA A 34 5.06 -1.46 -2.13
CA ALA A 34 5.85 -1.77 -3.32
C ALA A 34 6.47 -3.17 -3.21
N PRO A 35 5.80 -4.22 -3.75
CA PRO A 35 6.25 -5.60 -3.66
C PRO A 35 7.68 -5.79 -4.21
N PRO A 36 8.46 -6.74 -3.66
CA PRO A 36 9.81 -7.02 -4.11
C PRO A 36 9.75 -7.67 -5.51
N VAL A 37 10.73 -7.40 -6.36
CA VAL A 37 10.72 -7.87 -7.76
C VAL A 37 10.70 -9.40 -7.84
N GLU A 38 11.31 -10.07 -6.87
CA GLU A 38 11.36 -11.53 -6.74
C GLU A 38 9.94 -12.13 -6.61
N SER A 39 9.01 -11.39 -6.00
CA SER A 39 7.61 -11.83 -5.88
C SER A 39 6.85 -11.73 -7.19
N LEU A 40 7.28 -10.86 -8.11
CA LEU A 40 6.60 -10.61 -9.38
C LEU A 40 6.85 -11.71 -10.42
N ALA A 41 7.72 -12.68 -10.14
CA ALA A 41 8.18 -13.69 -11.10
C ALA A 41 7.09 -14.37 -11.96
N PRO A 42 5.88 -14.69 -11.45
CA PRO A 42 4.81 -15.22 -12.30
C PRO A 42 4.31 -14.20 -13.34
N SER A 43 4.17 -12.94 -12.95
CA SER A 43 3.74 -11.85 -13.84
C SER A 43 4.80 -11.57 -14.90
N VAL A 44 6.09 -11.55 -14.52
CA VAL A 44 7.22 -11.34 -15.44
C VAL A 44 7.25 -12.40 -16.53
N GLN A 45 7.07 -13.67 -16.17
CA GLN A 45 7.05 -14.78 -17.14
C GLN A 45 5.87 -14.68 -18.12
N ALA A 46 4.72 -14.19 -17.67
CA ALA A 46 3.54 -14.04 -18.50
C ALA A 46 3.66 -12.89 -19.51
N THR A 47 4.35 -11.81 -19.15
CA THR A 47 4.46 -10.58 -19.96
C THR A 47 5.76 -10.49 -20.76
N GLY A 48 6.79 -11.27 -20.42
CA GLY A 48 8.11 -11.21 -21.05
C GLY A 48 8.91 -9.95 -20.68
N VAL A 49 8.53 -9.27 -19.61
CA VAL A 49 9.23 -8.09 -19.08
C VAL A 49 10.63 -8.47 -18.58
N ASP A 50 11.61 -7.57 -18.73
CA ASP A 50 12.96 -7.78 -18.23
C ASP A 50 13.02 -7.63 -16.70
N LEU A 51 13.70 -8.56 -16.03
CA LEU A 51 13.87 -8.54 -14.58
C LEU A 51 14.70 -7.34 -14.11
N GLU A 52 15.72 -6.96 -14.88
CA GLU A 52 16.58 -5.82 -14.52
C GLU A 52 15.83 -4.49 -14.67
N GLN A 53 14.96 -4.37 -15.68
CA GLN A 53 14.01 -3.25 -15.82
C GLN A 53 13.15 -3.09 -14.55
N LEU A 54 12.56 -4.17 -14.06
CA LEU A 54 11.74 -4.12 -12.84
C LEU A 54 12.53 -3.74 -11.59
N LYS A 55 13.79 -4.16 -11.49
CA LYS A 55 14.67 -3.76 -10.38
C LYS A 55 14.98 -2.26 -10.41
N ARG A 56 15.29 -1.71 -11.58
CA ARG A 56 15.50 -0.26 -11.75
C ARG A 56 14.22 0.50 -11.45
N GLY A 57 13.09 0.06 -12.00
CA GLY A 57 11.78 0.67 -11.74
C GLY A 57 11.40 0.67 -10.27
N ARG A 58 11.60 -0.45 -9.54
CA ARG A 58 11.38 -0.50 -8.09
C ARG A 58 12.29 0.43 -7.32
N HIS A 59 13.55 0.52 -7.74
CA HIS A 59 14.50 1.44 -7.13
C HIS A 59 13.99 2.88 -7.25
N ILE A 60 13.71 3.33 -8.47
CA ILE A 60 13.17 4.67 -8.77
C ILE A 60 11.89 4.94 -7.96
N TYR A 61 10.96 3.99 -7.92
CA TYR A 61 9.72 4.13 -7.15
C TYR A 61 10.00 4.41 -5.66
N LEU A 62 10.95 3.69 -5.05
CA LEU A 62 11.26 3.81 -3.63
C LEU A 62 12.22 4.95 -3.29
N THR A 63 12.90 5.53 -4.28
CA THR A 63 13.87 6.61 -4.08
C THR A 63 13.39 7.93 -4.65
N ASP A 64 13.23 8.00 -5.96
CA ASP A 64 13.00 9.26 -6.69
C ASP A 64 11.57 9.74 -6.52
N CYS A 65 10.59 8.84 -6.61
CA CYS A 65 9.19 9.17 -6.32
C CYS A 65 8.94 9.48 -4.83
N ALA A 66 9.89 9.13 -3.94
CA ALA A 66 9.81 9.41 -2.51
C ALA A 66 10.45 10.76 -2.10
N ARG A 67 10.99 11.54 -3.06
CA ARG A 67 11.72 12.79 -2.77
C ARG A 67 10.80 13.92 -2.31
N CYS A 68 9.60 13.99 -2.88
CA CYS A 68 8.66 15.10 -2.66
C CYS A 68 7.56 14.76 -1.63
N HIS A 69 7.13 13.50 -1.57
CA HIS A 69 6.18 12.97 -0.60
C HIS A 69 6.43 11.48 -0.37
N ALA A 70 5.73 10.87 0.59
CA ALA A 70 5.76 9.42 0.73
C ALA A 70 5.18 8.76 -0.52
N VAL A 71 5.75 7.63 -0.95
CA VAL A 71 5.21 6.85 -2.07
C VAL A 71 3.84 6.32 -1.72
N GLU A 72 2.96 6.16 -2.71
CA GLU A 72 1.63 5.61 -2.49
C GLU A 72 1.68 4.07 -2.50
N PRO A 73 0.73 3.36 -1.87
CA PRO A 73 0.58 1.93 -2.12
C PRO A 73 0.20 1.69 -3.60
N ILE A 74 0.86 0.73 -4.26
CA ILE A 74 0.63 0.45 -5.68
C ILE A 74 -0.81 -0.01 -5.97
N ASP A 75 -1.47 -0.66 -5.00
CA ASP A 75 -2.86 -1.10 -5.12
C ASP A 75 -3.90 -0.03 -4.78
N HIS A 76 -3.47 1.19 -4.42
CA HIS A 76 -4.38 2.30 -4.09
C HIS A 76 -5.06 2.87 -5.34
N TYR A 77 -4.34 2.90 -6.47
CA TYR A 77 -4.86 3.40 -7.75
C TYR A 77 -5.04 2.25 -8.74
N SER A 78 -6.06 2.36 -9.58
CA SER A 78 -6.26 1.46 -10.71
C SER A 78 -5.16 1.64 -11.77
N ARG A 79 -5.01 0.62 -12.63
CA ARG A 79 -4.11 0.69 -13.80
C ARG A 79 -4.29 1.96 -14.64
N SER A 80 -5.53 2.38 -14.88
CA SER A 80 -5.81 3.59 -15.67
C SER A 80 -5.45 4.87 -14.94
N GLU A 81 -5.62 4.91 -13.61
CA GLU A 81 -5.22 6.07 -12.81
C GLU A 81 -3.69 6.17 -12.76
N TRP A 82 -2.98 5.06 -12.61
CA TRP A 82 -1.52 5.05 -12.71
C TRP A 82 -0.99 5.60 -14.04
N LEU A 83 -1.60 5.21 -15.17
CA LEU A 83 -1.24 5.75 -16.49
C LEU A 83 -1.51 7.26 -16.63
N ASN A 84 -2.42 7.82 -15.85
CA ASN A 84 -2.70 9.25 -15.84
C ASN A 84 -1.78 10.00 -14.84
N ILE A 85 -1.38 9.37 -13.75
CA ILE A 85 -0.53 9.96 -12.69
C ILE A 85 0.94 9.95 -13.09
N MET A 86 1.41 8.89 -13.74
CA MET A 86 2.83 8.68 -14.02
C MET A 86 3.48 9.82 -14.83
N PRO A 87 2.83 10.39 -15.87
CA PRO A 87 3.41 11.51 -16.61
C PRO A 87 3.70 12.73 -15.73
N ASP A 88 2.75 13.13 -14.87
CA ASP A 88 2.89 14.26 -13.97
C ASP A 88 4.02 13.99 -12.94
N MET A 89 4.06 12.79 -12.37
CA MET A 89 5.09 12.42 -11.38
C MET A 89 6.49 12.28 -12.01
N ALA A 90 6.58 11.80 -13.24
CA ALA A 90 7.83 11.73 -13.98
C ALA A 90 8.39 13.13 -14.27
N GLU A 91 7.54 14.08 -14.66
CA GLU A 91 7.92 15.48 -14.85
C GLU A 91 8.40 16.11 -13.54
N GLU A 92 7.60 16.02 -12.47
CA GLU A 92 7.92 16.61 -11.15
C GLU A 92 9.14 15.96 -10.48
N SER A 93 9.44 14.70 -10.80
CA SER A 93 10.63 13.98 -10.30
C SER A 93 11.83 14.10 -11.23
N GLU A 94 11.71 14.85 -12.34
CA GLU A 94 12.75 15.05 -13.35
C GLU A 94 13.28 13.73 -13.94
N LEU A 95 12.42 12.71 -14.07
CA LEU A 95 12.82 11.41 -14.63
C LEU A 95 13.09 11.52 -16.13
N THR A 96 14.12 10.82 -16.59
CA THR A 96 14.36 10.62 -18.02
C THR A 96 13.28 9.70 -18.63
N PRO A 97 13.15 9.66 -19.97
CA PRO A 97 12.22 8.74 -20.63
C PRO A 97 12.47 7.27 -20.28
N ASP A 98 13.73 6.84 -20.17
CA ASP A 98 14.09 5.46 -19.83
C ASP A 98 13.75 5.14 -18.35
N GLU A 99 13.99 6.08 -17.43
CA GLU A 99 13.59 5.94 -16.02
C GLU A 99 12.07 5.90 -15.85
N THR A 100 11.35 6.69 -16.65
CA THR A 100 9.89 6.71 -16.68
C THR A 100 9.35 5.35 -17.15
N ASP A 101 9.91 4.79 -18.21
CA ASP A 101 9.54 3.46 -18.72
C ASP A 101 9.85 2.35 -17.70
N ASP A 102 11.02 2.40 -17.05
CA ASP A 102 11.42 1.47 -16.00
C ASP A 102 10.40 1.50 -14.83
N VAL A 103 10.07 2.68 -14.30
CA VAL A 103 9.15 2.81 -13.13
C VAL A 103 7.70 2.50 -13.49
N GLU A 104 7.22 2.93 -14.66
CA GLU A 104 5.87 2.59 -15.13
C GLU A 104 5.72 1.08 -15.29
N THR A 105 6.70 0.43 -15.94
CA THR A 105 6.70 -1.02 -16.11
C THR A 105 6.67 -1.75 -14.76
N TYR A 106 7.43 -1.27 -13.77
CA TYR A 106 7.38 -1.83 -12.42
C TYR A 106 6.01 -1.64 -11.77
N VAL A 107 5.47 -0.41 -11.73
CA VAL A 107 4.20 -0.10 -11.08
C VAL A 107 3.06 -0.91 -11.68
N LEU A 108 2.97 -1.00 -13.01
CA LEU A 108 1.92 -1.74 -13.68
C LEU A 108 2.03 -3.26 -13.48
N THR A 109 3.25 -3.80 -13.47
CA THR A 109 3.49 -5.23 -13.20
C THR A 109 3.16 -5.58 -11.75
N ALA A 110 3.59 -4.73 -10.81
CA ALA A 110 3.31 -4.89 -9.39
C ALA A 110 1.81 -4.75 -9.08
N HIS A 111 1.12 -3.80 -9.70
CA HIS A 111 -0.33 -3.63 -9.57
C HIS A 111 -1.07 -4.90 -10.01
N GLU A 112 -0.74 -5.49 -11.17
CA GLU A 112 -1.39 -6.74 -11.60
C GLU A 112 -1.07 -7.90 -10.66
N TYR A 113 0.18 -8.03 -10.20
CA TYR A 113 0.54 -9.02 -9.20
C TYR A 113 -0.30 -8.87 -7.92
N MET A 114 -0.43 -7.67 -7.37
CA MET A 114 -1.22 -7.42 -6.16
C MET A 114 -2.70 -7.74 -6.38
N ARG A 115 -3.25 -7.38 -7.54
CA ARG A 115 -4.63 -7.70 -7.94
C ARG A 115 -4.90 -9.20 -7.96
N LEU A 116 -4.00 -9.98 -8.56
CA LEU A 116 -4.10 -11.44 -8.64
C LEU A 116 -4.00 -12.10 -7.25
N ASN A 117 -3.13 -11.60 -6.38
CA ASN A 117 -3.00 -12.12 -5.01
C ASN A 117 -4.20 -11.77 -4.12
N ALA A 118 -4.76 -10.56 -4.26
CA ALA A 118 -5.99 -10.20 -3.56
C ALA A 118 -7.16 -11.15 -3.94
N GLN A 119 -7.24 -11.53 -5.22
CA GLN A 119 -8.27 -12.45 -5.71
C GLN A 119 -8.10 -13.88 -5.21
N SER A 120 -6.87 -14.40 -5.17
CA SER A 120 -6.60 -15.75 -4.66
C SER A 120 -6.91 -15.86 -3.15
N ASN A 121 -6.62 -14.80 -2.38
CA ASN A 121 -6.95 -14.73 -0.96
C ASN A 121 -8.46 -14.71 -0.71
N ASN A 122 -9.22 -13.93 -1.50
CA ASN A 122 -10.68 -13.87 -1.39
C ASN A 122 -11.36 -15.20 -1.77
N ALA A 123 -10.86 -15.87 -2.81
CA ALA A 123 -11.37 -17.19 -3.22
C ALA A 123 -11.10 -18.29 -2.18
N SER A 124 -10.01 -18.16 -1.41
CA SER A 124 -9.65 -19.11 -0.36
C SER A 124 -10.44 -18.91 0.94
N SER A 125 -10.90 -17.68 1.21
CA SER A 125 -11.73 -17.34 2.38
C SER A 125 -13.22 -17.73 2.22
N ALA A 126 -13.66 -18.01 0.99
CA ALA A 126 -15.04 -18.37 0.66
C ALA A 126 -15.34 -19.89 0.74
N ARG A 127 -14.41 -20.71 1.25
CA ARG A 127 -14.54 -22.17 1.43
C ARG A 127 -14.46 -22.55 2.89
#